data_AF-A0A3S9PAW9-F1
#
_entry.id   AF-A0A3S9PAW9-F1
#
_cell.length_a   1.000
_cell.length_b   1.000
_cell.length_c   1.000
_cell.angle_alpha   90.00
_cell.angle_beta   90.00
_cell.angle_gamma   90.00
#
_symmetry.space_group_name_H-M   'P 1'
#
loop_
_entity.id
_entity.type
_entity.pdbx_description
1 polymer ?
#
loop_
_entity_poly.entity_id
_entity_poly.type
_entity_poly.pdbx_seq_one_letter_code
_entity_poly.pdbx_strand_id
1 'polypeptide(L)'
;MTTKKVIFTVFTLQIGLYLLIGDSILEKQIFNEFKEFNNRRLSNKYNVENDSIWNSFYFTSCRNEFFNDIEKVEKIVGETNPKRYKKSNSVKVQKSDFFRNHLEFYNEKIKEENAYNYIRFAACKINEIPFFYTKVELVESFSTHKDYHAMFYNEQMLNYKVEYIWIIFKWVRIKKINETN
;
A
#
# COMPACT_ATOMS: atom_id res chain seq x y z
N MET A 1 -44.93 -0.71 8.69
CA MET A 1 -43.54 -0.76 9.17
C MET A 1 -43.08 0.68 9.35
N THR A 2 -42.84 1.15 10.56
CA THR A 2 -42.49 2.56 10.83
C THR A 2 -41.08 2.87 10.34
N THR A 3 -40.84 4.06 9.77
CA THR A 3 -39.55 4.52 9.20
C THR A 3 -38.35 4.26 10.13
N LYS A 4 -38.56 4.38 11.44
CA LYS A 4 -37.56 4.07 12.48
C LYS A 4 -37.07 2.62 12.43
N LYS A 5 -37.97 1.65 12.18
CA LYS A 5 -37.61 0.22 12.06
C LYS A 5 -36.75 -0.03 10.82
N VAL A 6 -37.07 0.63 9.69
CA VAL A 6 -36.28 0.51 8.46
C VAL A 6 -34.86 1.04 8.66
N ILE A 7 -34.71 2.23 9.25
CA ILE A 7 -33.39 2.83 9.52
C ILE A 7 -32.56 1.93 10.44
N PHE A 8 -33.16 1.40 11.51
CA PHE A 8 -32.47 0.49 12.42
C PHE A 8 -32.01 -0.79 11.73
N THR A 9 -32.86 -1.42 10.91
CA THR A 9 -32.49 -2.61 10.14
C THR A 9 -31.31 -2.33 9.21
N VAL A 10 -31.32 -1.21 8.50
CA VAL A 10 -30.21 -0.82 7.60
C VAL A 10 -28.93 -0.61 8.39
N PHE A 11 -29.01 0.07 9.54
CA PHE A 11 -27.83 0.33 10.38
C PHE A 11 -27.20 -0.97 10.92
N THR A 12 -28.02 -1.88 11.44
CA THR A 12 -27.56 -3.19 11.91
C THR A 12 -26.94 -4.00 10.77
N LEU A 13 -27.52 -3.93 9.57
CA LEU A 13 -26.98 -4.60 8.39
C LEU A 13 -25.63 -4.00 7.96
N GLN A 14 -25.46 -2.66 8.03
CA GLN A 14 -24.19 -1.99 7.73
C GLN A 14 -23.07 -2.44 8.68
N ILE A 15 -23.36 -2.50 9.99
CA ILE A 15 -22.39 -2.97 11.00
C ILE A 15 -22.08 -4.45 10.81
N GLY A 16 -23.12 -5.28 10.61
CA GLY A 16 -22.95 -6.71 10.40
C GLY A 16 -22.08 -7.01 9.17
N LEU A 17 -22.31 -6.31 8.06
CA LEU A 17 -21.50 -6.47 6.85
C LEU A 17 -20.07 -5.93 7.03
N TYR A 18 -19.88 -4.83 7.75
CA TYR A 18 -18.53 -4.39 8.09
C TYR A 18 -17.77 -5.51 8.82
N LEU A 19 -18.37 -6.12 9.84
CA LEU A 19 -17.71 -7.16 10.65
C LEU A 19 -17.33 -8.40 9.83
N LEU A 20 -18.07 -8.68 8.75
CA LEU A 20 -17.84 -9.84 7.91
C LEU A 20 -16.82 -9.59 6.79
N ILE A 21 -16.91 -8.43 6.12
CA ILE A 21 -16.16 -8.18 4.87
C ILE A 21 -15.42 -6.84 4.83
N GLY A 22 -15.56 -6.01 5.87
CA GLY A 22 -15.02 -4.65 5.91
C GLY A 22 -13.51 -4.62 5.70
N ASP A 23 -12.74 -5.41 6.44
CA ASP A 23 -11.28 -5.42 6.32
C ASP A 23 -10.82 -6.02 4.96
N SER A 24 -11.52 -7.03 4.43
CA SER A 24 -11.22 -7.57 3.09
C SER A 24 -11.45 -6.54 1.99
N ILE A 25 -12.51 -5.73 2.09
CA ILE A 25 -12.76 -4.63 1.16
C ILE A 25 -11.75 -3.50 1.36
N LEU A 26 -11.33 -3.23 2.59
CA LEU A 26 -10.30 -2.22 2.86
C LEU A 26 -8.99 -2.62 2.19
N GLU A 27 -8.57 -3.88 2.33
CA GLU A 27 -7.36 -4.39 1.68
C GLU A 27 -7.44 -4.26 0.15
N LYS A 28 -8.62 -4.44 -0.46
CA LYS A 28 -8.81 -4.14 -1.90
C LYS A 28 -8.54 -2.68 -2.24
N GLN A 29 -8.94 -1.74 -1.37
CA GLN A 29 -8.60 -0.33 -1.57
C GLN A 29 -7.10 -0.08 -1.44
N ILE A 30 -6.44 -0.72 -0.47
CA ILE A 30 -4.97 -0.62 -0.32
C ILE A 30 -4.24 -1.15 -1.55
N PHE A 31 -4.75 -2.20 -2.18
CA PHE A 31 -4.21 -2.66 -3.45
C PHE A 31 -4.46 -1.69 -4.62
N ASN A 32 -5.56 -0.92 -4.61
CA ASN A 32 -5.76 0.16 -5.58
C ASN A 32 -4.75 1.29 -5.37
N GLU A 33 -4.43 1.62 -4.11
CA GLU A 33 -3.37 2.59 -3.79
C GLU A 33 -2.00 2.10 -4.29
N PHE A 34 -1.69 0.81 -4.15
CA PHE A 34 -0.49 0.22 -4.74
C PHE A 34 -0.47 0.35 -6.27
N LYS A 35 -1.61 0.14 -6.94
CA LYS A 35 -1.72 0.31 -8.41
C LYS A 35 -1.45 1.77 -8.81
N GLU A 36 -2.02 2.73 -8.08
CA GLU A 36 -1.75 4.16 -8.29
C GLU A 36 -0.27 4.49 -8.10
N PHE A 37 0.33 4.04 -6.99
CA PHE A 37 1.76 4.17 -6.71
C PHE A 37 2.62 3.60 -7.84
N ASN A 38 2.33 2.37 -8.26
CA ASN A 38 3.12 1.69 -9.27
C ASN A 38 3.04 2.42 -10.63
N ASN A 39 1.86 2.90 -11.02
CA ASN A 39 1.71 3.72 -12.22
C ASN A 39 2.56 5.00 -12.14
N ARG A 40 2.52 5.70 -11.00
CA ARG A 40 3.30 6.93 -10.80
C ARG A 40 4.81 6.68 -10.77
N ARG A 41 5.23 5.57 -10.17
CA ARG A 41 6.62 5.10 -10.20
C ARG A 41 7.09 4.85 -11.62
N LEU A 42 6.31 4.10 -12.41
CA LEU A 42 6.66 3.76 -13.79
C LEU A 42 6.76 5.00 -14.69
N SER A 43 5.98 6.06 -14.41
CA SER A 43 6.05 7.33 -15.12
C SER A 43 7.10 8.31 -14.59
N ASN A 44 7.77 8.01 -13.47
CA ASN A 44 8.73 8.93 -12.85
C ASN A 44 10.04 8.92 -13.68
N LYS A 45 10.53 10.11 -14.07
CA LYS A 45 11.73 10.26 -14.90
C LYS A 45 13.01 9.71 -14.26
N TYR A 46 13.05 9.60 -12.93
CA TYR A 46 14.16 9.06 -12.14
C TYR A 46 14.05 7.54 -11.92
N ASN A 47 12.93 6.93 -12.33
CA ASN A 47 12.84 5.48 -12.47
C ASN A 47 13.65 5.07 -13.71
N VAL A 48 14.98 4.96 -13.54
CA VAL A 48 15.89 4.51 -14.60
C VAL A 48 15.64 3.02 -14.85
N GLU A 49 14.78 2.78 -15.81
CA GLU A 49 14.30 1.48 -16.25
C GLU A 49 15.36 0.77 -17.10
N ASN A 50 16.35 0.12 -16.48
CA ASN A 50 17.28 -0.76 -17.20
C ASN A 50 16.73 -2.20 -17.24
N ASP A 51 16.64 -2.81 -18.42
CA ASP A 51 16.11 -4.17 -18.66
C ASP A 51 16.98 -5.30 -18.08
N SER A 52 18.17 -4.95 -17.60
CA SER A 52 19.09 -5.84 -16.88
C SER A 52 18.94 -5.80 -15.36
N ILE A 53 18.17 -4.84 -14.81
CA ILE A 53 18.00 -4.67 -13.36
C ILE A 53 16.68 -5.32 -12.91
N TRP A 54 16.78 -6.18 -11.90
CA TRP A 54 15.67 -6.95 -11.34
C TRP A 54 14.85 -6.07 -10.37
N ASN A 55 13.56 -6.33 -10.19
CA ASN A 55 12.76 -5.60 -9.18
C ASN A 55 12.52 -6.49 -7.96
N SER A 56 12.76 -5.96 -6.76
CA SER A 56 12.40 -6.61 -5.49
C SER A 56 11.31 -5.79 -4.80
N PHE A 57 10.15 -6.41 -4.55
CA PHE A 57 8.98 -5.75 -3.97
C PHE A 57 8.84 -6.11 -2.50
N TYR A 58 8.72 -5.09 -1.65
CA TYR A 58 8.54 -5.24 -0.21
C TYR A 58 7.19 -4.66 0.18
N PHE A 59 6.29 -5.55 0.60
CA PHE A 59 5.00 -5.19 1.16
C PHE A 59 5.09 -5.27 2.68
N THR A 60 4.80 -4.16 3.35
CA THR A 60 4.92 -4.08 4.82
C THR A 60 3.61 -3.63 5.43
N SER A 61 3.21 -4.22 6.56
CA SER A 61 2.04 -3.79 7.30
C SER A 61 2.31 -3.68 8.78
N CYS A 62 1.54 -2.83 9.49
CA CYS A 62 1.57 -2.91 10.94
C CYS A 62 0.85 -4.20 11.36
N ARG A 63 1.58 -5.03 12.11
CA ARG A 63 1.13 -6.36 12.54
C ARG A 63 0.72 -7.23 11.33
N ASN A 64 -0.52 -7.70 11.31
CA ASN A 64 -1.09 -8.61 10.31
C ASN A 64 -2.34 -7.97 9.68
N GLU A 65 -2.40 -6.65 9.53
CA GLU A 65 -3.61 -5.98 9.06
C GLU A 65 -3.79 -6.08 7.53
N PHE A 66 -2.69 -6.08 6.79
CA PHE A 66 -2.69 -6.11 5.33
C PHE A 66 -1.65 -7.09 4.79
N PHE A 67 -1.86 -7.54 3.55
CA PHE A 67 -0.93 -8.34 2.75
C PHE A 67 -0.72 -9.76 3.32
N ASN A 68 -1.71 -10.30 4.02
CA ASN A 68 -1.60 -11.63 4.62
C ASN A 68 -1.58 -12.75 3.58
N ASP A 69 -2.14 -12.50 2.40
CA ASP A 69 -2.21 -13.44 1.29
C ASP A 69 -1.11 -13.09 0.26
N ILE A 70 -0.01 -13.84 0.32
CA ILE A 70 1.15 -13.62 -0.55
C ILE A 70 0.82 -13.87 -2.03
N GLU A 71 -0.03 -14.85 -2.34
CA GLU A 71 -0.43 -15.16 -3.72
C GLU A 71 -1.20 -13.99 -4.33
N LYS A 72 -2.08 -13.36 -3.53
CA LYS A 72 -2.80 -12.15 -3.94
C LYS A 72 -1.87 -10.97 -4.18
N VAL A 73 -0.84 -10.80 -3.34
CA VAL A 73 0.18 -9.75 -3.54
C VAL A 73 0.96 -10.02 -4.82
N GLU A 74 1.46 -11.24 -5.01
CA GLU A 74 2.20 -11.66 -6.19
C GLU A 74 1.41 -11.45 -7.49
N LYS A 75 0.13 -11.84 -7.47
CA LYS A 75 -0.78 -11.62 -8.60
C LYS A 75 -0.87 -10.13 -8.95
N ILE A 76 -1.06 -9.27 -7.96
CA ILE A 76 -1.21 -7.82 -8.19
C ILE A 76 0.10 -7.19 -8.69
N VAL A 77 1.24 -7.63 -8.16
CA VAL A 77 2.55 -7.21 -8.67
C VAL A 77 2.73 -7.66 -10.12
N GLY A 78 2.37 -8.90 -10.45
CA GLY A 78 2.44 -9.44 -11.81
C GLY A 78 1.54 -8.70 -12.80
N GLU A 79 0.31 -8.38 -12.41
CA GLU A 79 -0.64 -7.59 -13.21
C GLU A 79 -0.13 -6.17 -13.49
N THR A 80 0.53 -5.55 -12.51
CA THR A 80 0.99 -4.16 -12.59
C THR A 80 2.40 -4.01 -13.17
N ASN A 81 3.16 -5.10 -13.27
CA ASN A 81 4.55 -5.12 -13.75
C ASN A 81 4.81 -6.28 -14.75
N PRO A 82 3.97 -6.49 -15.78
CA PRO A 82 3.98 -7.71 -16.57
C PRO A 82 5.30 -7.98 -17.31
N LYS A 83 6.00 -6.92 -17.75
CA LYS A 83 7.29 -7.04 -18.46
C LYS A 83 8.44 -7.47 -17.56
N ARG A 84 8.38 -7.14 -16.26
CA ARG A 84 9.48 -7.30 -15.29
C ARG A 84 9.24 -8.44 -14.30
N TYR A 85 7.98 -8.81 -14.06
CA TYR A 85 7.62 -9.88 -13.13
C TYR A 85 8.22 -11.24 -13.51
N LYS A 86 8.26 -11.56 -14.82
CA LYS A 86 8.90 -12.80 -15.31
C LYS A 86 10.41 -12.85 -15.11
N LYS A 87 11.04 -11.70 -14.87
CA LYS A 87 12.44 -11.52 -14.45
C LYS A 87 12.49 -11.02 -13.00
N SER A 88 11.64 -11.50 -12.10
CA SER A 88 11.73 -11.14 -10.67
C SER A 88 11.53 -12.34 -9.77
N ASN A 89 12.56 -12.71 -9.02
CA ASN A 89 12.37 -13.39 -7.75
C ASN A 89 12.26 -12.30 -6.67
N SER A 90 11.29 -12.46 -5.77
CA SER A 90 11.11 -11.76 -4.48
C SER A 90 10.10 -10.60 -4.45
N VAL A 91 8.82 -10.97 -4.51
CA VAL A 91 7.84 -10.34 -3.61
C VAL A 91 8.17 -10.80 -2.19
N LYS A 92 8.31 -9.86 -1.27
CA LYS A 92 8.55 -10.10 0.15
C LYS A 92 7.46 -9.41 0.95
N VAL A 93 6.77 -10.18 1.78
CA VAL A 93 5.82 -9.64 2.75
C VAL A 93 6.50 -9.62 4.11
N GLN A 94 6.57 -8.45 4.72
CA GLN A 94 7.21 -8.22 6.01
C GLN A 94 6.21 -7.65 7.01
N LYS A 95 6.01 -8.38 8.10
CA LYS A 95 5.04 -8.04 9.13
C LYS A 95 5.70 -7.17 10.19
N SER A 96 5.02 -6.12 10.64
CA SER A 96 5.50 -5.18 11.68
C SER A 96 6.68 -4.29 11.29
N ASP A 97 7.22 -4.39 10.06
CA ASP A 97 8.27 -3.51 9.53
C ASP A 97 7.71 -2.17 8.97
N PHE A 98 6.45 -1.84 9.26
CA PHE A 98 5.84 -0.58 8.83
C PHE A 98 6.60 0.63 9.40
N PHE A 99 6.90 0.63 10.71
CA PHE A 99 7.53 1.76 11.41
C PHE A 99 9.01 1.94 11.07
N ARG A 100 9.59 1.03 10.29
CA ARG A 100 10.97 1.17 9.83
C ARG A 100 11.08 2.39 8.91
N ASN A 101 11.96 3.32 9.27
CA ASN A 101 12.25 4.49 8.43
C ASN A 101 12.82 4.01 7.07
N HIS A 102 12.47 4.71 6.00
CA HIS A 102 13.03 4.53 4.65
C HIS A 102 14.56 4.37 4.65
N LEU A 103 15.29 5.23 5.38
CA LEU A 103 16.75 5.19 5.43
C LEU A 103 17.28 3.85 5.96
N GLU A 104 16.70 3.37 7.06
CA GLU A 104 17.07 2.08 7.66
C GLU A 104 16.74 0.92 6.73
N PHE A 105 15.56 0.96 6.11
CA PHE A 105 15.10 -0.06 5.17
C PHE A 105 16.09 -0.24 4.01
N TYR A 106 16.44 0.84 3.30
CA TYR A 106 17.32 0.73 2.15
C TYR A 106 18.78 0.49 2.56
N ASN A 107 19.25 0.98 3.72
CA ASN A 107 20.63 0.73 4.17
C ASN A 107 20.86 -0.76 4.46
N GLU A 108 19.86 -1.46 4.98
CA GLU A 108 19.95 -2.90 5.18
C GLU A 108 19.81 -3.72 3.91
N LYS A 109 18.94 -3.28 2.98
CA LYS A 109 18.59 -4.07 1.79
C LYS A 109 19.53 -3.85 0.62
N ILE A 110 20.12 -2.66 0.49
CA ILE A 110 21.09 -2.35 -0.55
C ILE A 110 22.51 -2.70 -0.07
N LYS A 111 22.73 -3.95 0.34
CA LYS A 111 24.07 -4.48 0.67
C LYS A 111 24.82 -5.02 -0.56
N GLU A 112 24.09 -5.43 -1.60
CA GLU A 112 24.65 -5.96 -2.85
C GLU A 112 24.60 -4.89 -3.96
N GLU A 113 25.64 -4.83 -4.77
CA GLU A 113 25.81 -3.84 -5.85
C GLU A 113 24.69 -3.96 -6.90
N ASN A 114 23.90 -2.89 -7.07
CA ASN A 114 23.22 -2.44 -8.31
C ASN A 114 22.38 -3.44 -9.14
N ALA A 115 22.15 -4.67 -8.68
CA ALA A 115 21.42 -5.69 -9.44
C ALA A 115 19.89 -5.58 -9.31
N TYR A 116 19.41 -4.85 -8.29
CA TYR A 116 17.99 -4.74 -7.98
C TYR A 116 17.52 -3.29 -7.80
N ASN A 117 16.34 -2.99 -8.37
CA ASN A 117 15.50 -1.89 -7.96
C ASN A 117 14.66 -2.35 -6.76
N TYR A 118 14.65 -1.54 -5.71
CA TYR A 118 13.95 -1.86 -4.47
C TYR A 118 12.68 -1.03 -4.39
N ILE A 119 11.53 -1.70 -4.42
CA ILE A 119 10.21 -1.09 -4.30
C ILE A 119 9.62 -1.45 -2.95
N ARG A 120 9.24 -0.46 -2.15
CA ARG A 120 8.57 -0.64 -0.87
C ARG A 120 7.19 0.01 -0.90
N PHE A 121 6.20 -0.77 -0.50
CA PHE A 121 4.83 -0.31 -0.25
C PHE A 121 4.42 -0.75 1.15
N ALA A 122 4.16 0.20 2.04
CA ALA A 122 3.70 -0.08 3.40
C ALA A 122 2.29 0.47 3.62
N ALA A 123 1.50 -0.22 4.44
CA ALA A 123 0.19 0.24 4.87
C ALA A 123 -0.03 -0.04 6.36
N CYS A 124 -0.54 0.94 7.10
CA CYS A 124 -0.95 0.75 8.49
C CYS A 124 -2.28 1.43 8.78
N LYS A 125 -3.20 0.70 9.44
CA LYS A 125 -4.49 1.25 9.83
C LYS A 125 -4.34 2.07 11.12
N ILE A 126 -4.74 3.33 11.08
CA ILE A 126 -4.97 4.14 12.28
C ILE A 126 -6.48 4.06 12.56
N ASN A 127 -6.84 3.25 13.55
CA ASN A 127 -8.24 3.15 13.98
C ASN A 127 -8.66 4.44 14.70
N GLU A 128 -9.55 5.22 14.09
CA GLU A 128 -10.12 6.43 14.71
C GLU A 128 -11.58 6.22 15.15
N ILE A 129 -12.45 5.66 14.28
CA ILE A 129 -13.87 5.42 14.60
C ILE A 129 -14.32 4.05 14.06
N PRO A 130 -14.58 3.04 14.92
CA PRO A 130 -15.01 1.72 14.49
C PRO A 130 -16.22 1.76 13.53
N PHE A 131 -16.24 0.88 12.54
CA PHE A 131 -17.38 0.61 11.63
C PHE A 131 -17.72 1.70 10.60
N PHE A 132 -17.25 2.92 10.77
CA PHE A 132 -17.62 4.05 9.91
C PHE A 132 -16.45 4.69 9.21
N TYR A 133 -15.33 4.84 9.89
CA TYR A 133 -14.23 5.63 9.39
C TYR A 133 -12.90 5.01 9.76
N THR A 134 -12.00 4.94 8.79
CA THR A 134 -10.64 4.50 9.04
C THR A 134 -9.68 5.41 8.33
N LYS A 135 -8.52 5.61 8.96
CA LYS A 135 -7.38 6.24 8.33
C LYS A 135 -6.33 5.19 8.08
N VAL A 136 -5.62 5.29 6.97
CA VAL A 136 -4.54 4.40 6.61
C VAL A 136 -3.32 5.23 6.24
N GLU A 137 -2.22 5.01 6.96
CA GLU A 137 -0.93 5.53 6.58
C GLU A 137 -0.32 4.64 5.51
N LEU A 138 0.17 5.26 4.44
CA LEU A 138 0.87 4.61 3.35
C LEU A 138 2.29 5.13 3.27
N VAL A 139 3.22 4.21 3.07
CA VAL A 139 4.62 4.52 2.80
C VAL A 139 4.96 3.96 1.42
N GLU A 140 5.22 4.84 0.48
CA GLU A 140 5.45 4.53 -0.91
C GLU A 140 6.88 4.92 -1.25
N SER A 141 7.73 3.96 -1.62
CA SER A 141 9.08 4.28 -2.05
C SER A 141 9.64 3.33 -3.08
N PHE A 142 10.53 3.84 -3.92
CA PHE A 142 11.28 3.02 -4.85
C PHE A 142 12.68 3.59 -5.03
N SER A 143 13.66 2.73 -5.29
CA SER A 143 15.00 3.17 -5.60
C SER A 143 15.66 2.38 -6.70
N THR A 144 16.44 3.10 -7.50
CA THR A 144 17.42 2.60 -8.48
C THR A 144 18.87 2.89 -8.03
N HIS A 145 19.06 3.60 -6.90
CA HIS A 145 20.37 4.04 -6.38
C HIS A 145 20.40 4.12 -4.84
N LYS A 146 21.54 4.49 -4.24
CA LYS A 146 21.67 4.66 -2.78
C LYS A 146 21.54 6.10 -2.29
N ASP A 147 21.42 7.06 -3.20
CA ASP A 147 21.32 8.48 -2.82
C ASP A 147 19.90 8.82 -2.29
N TYR A 148 19.76 8.78 -0.97
CA TYR A 148 18.53 9.14 -0.26
C TYR A 148 18.12 10.59 -0.43
N HIS A 149 19.09 11.50 -0.53
CA HIS A 149 18.79 12.92 -0.73
C HIS A 149 18.12 13.09 -2.08
N ALA A 150 18.69 12.48 -3.12
CA ALA A 150 18.07 12.46 -4.44
C ALA A 150 16.67 11.80 -4.38
N MET A 151 16.51 10.65 -3.74
CA MET A 151 15.21 9.98 -3.63
C MET A 151 14.12 10.86 -3.00
N PHE A 152 14.47 11.59 -1.94
CA PHE A 152 13.56 12.50 -1.26
C PHE A 152 13.10 13.64 -2.19
N TYR A 153 14.03 14.31 -2.87
CA TYR A 153 13.72 15.43 -3.77
C TYR A 153 13.11 15.01 -5.12
N ASN A 154 13.21 13.72 -5.47
CA ASN A 154 12.74 13.17 -6.74
C ASN A 154 11.36 12.50 -6.65
N GLU A 155 10.64 12.71 -5.55
CA GLU A 155 9.32 12.10 -5.28
C GLU A 155 9.37 10.56 -5.28
N GLN A 156 10.52 9.98 -4.94
CA GLN A 156 10.72 8.53 -4.86
C GLN A 156 10.44 7.98 -3.46
N MET A 157 10.22 8.85 -2.48
CA MET A 157 9.85 8.53 -1.11
C MET A 157 8.69 9.42 -0.70
N LEU A 158 7.51 8.83 -0.55
CA LEU A 158 6.29 9.55 -0.23
C LEU A 158 5.55 8.86 0.91
N ASN A 159 5.04 9.67 1.84
CA ASN A 159 4.16 9.23 2.91
C ASN A 159 2.78 9.85 2.70
N TYR A 160 1.73 9.04 2.79
CA TYR A 160 0.35 9.51 2.68
C TYR A 160 -0.49 9.12 3.88
N LYS A 161 -1.45 9.98 4.23
CA LYS A 161 -2.61 9.59 5.04
C LYS A 161 -3.85 9.55 4.15
N VAL A 162 -4.45 8.37 4.07
CA VAL A 162 -5.67 8.14 3.30
C VAL A 162 -6.83 7.89 4.25
N GLU A 163 -7.90 8.67 4.08
CA GLU A 163 -9.10 8.60 4.89
C GLU A 163 -10.21 7.89 4.10
N TYR A 164 -10.82 6.89 4.73
CA TYR A 164 -11.89 6.10 4.15
C TYR A 164 -13.14 6.15 5.04
N ILE A 165 -14.32 6.23 4.41
CA ILE A 165 -15.62 6.04 5.06
C ILE A 165 -16.28 4.76 4.56
N TRP A 166 -16.89 4.03 5.48
CA TRP A 166 -17.71 2.87 5.21
C TRP A 166 -19.15 3.32 4.96
N ILE A 167 -19.58 3.23 3.71
CA ILE A 167 -20.93 3.62 3.30
C ILE A 167 -21.44 2.67 2.23
N ILE A 168 -22.70 2.25 2.36
CA ILE A 168 -23.35 1.31 1.41
C ILE A 168 -22.44 0.08 1.18
N PHE A 169 -21.95 -0.51 2.27
CA PHE A 169 -21.15 -1.73 2.26
C PHE A 169 -19.82 -1.66 1.50
N LYS A 170 -19.24 -0.46 1.34
CA LYS A 170 -17.95 -0.25 0.69
C LYS A 170 -17.13 0.81 1.42
N TRP A 171 -15.81 0.65 1.36
CA TRP A 171 -14.89 1.72 1.70
C TRP A 171 -14.75 2.70 0.54
N VAL A 172 -15.00 3.98 0.82
CA VAL A 172 -14.85 5.08 -0.13
C VAL A 172 -13.74 6.00 0.36
N ARG A 173 -12.74 6.25 -0.48
CA ARG A 173 -11.67 7.23 -0.20
C ARG A 173 -12.26 8.63 -0.19
N ILE A 174 -12.16 9.32 0.94
CA ILE A 174 -12.61 10.71 1.10
C ILE A 174 -11.45 11.67 0.86
N LYS A 175 -10.26 11.30 1.34
CA LYS A 175 -9.10 12.19 1.35
C LYS A 175 -7.81 11.40 1.22
N LYS A 176 -6.83 11.96 0.53
CA LYS A 176 -5.43 11.48 0.48
C LYS A 176 -4.53 12.69 0.63
N ILE A 177 -3.76 12.74 1.71
CA ILE A 177 -2.87 13.86 2.06
C ILE A 177 -1.43 13.37 1.94
N ASN A 178 -0.60 14.09 1.20
CA ASN A 178 0.85 13.87 1.21
C ASN A 178 1.44 14.51 2.46
N GLU A 179 2.18 13.75 3.26
CA GLU A 179 2.82 14.21 4.49
C GLU A 179 4.35 14.39 4.36
N THR A 180 4.87 14.30 3.14
CA THR A 180 6.32 14.34 2.89
C THR A 180 6.90 15.77 2.91
N ASN A 181 6.09 16.80 3.19
CA ASN A 181 6.46 18.21 3.22
C ASN A 181 6.20 18.86 4.58
#